data_AF-K2A658-F1
#
_entry.id   AF-K2A658-F1
#
_cell.length_a   1.000
_cell.length_b   1.000
_cell.length_c   1.000
_cell.angle_alpha   90.00
_cell.angle_beta   90.00
_cell.angle_gamma   90.00
#
_symmetry.space_group_name_H-M   'P 1'
#
loop_
_entity.id
_entity.type
_entity.pdbx_description
1 polymer ?
#
loop_
_entity_poly.entity_id
_entity_poly.type
_entity_poly.pdbx_seq_one_letter_code
_entity_poly.pdbx_strand_id
1 'polypeptide(L)'
;MRLLADENVYFVITNRLSGLGFSVTSVYKEGLISESDLNILLFARKKNLVILTQDKDFTVLHNAYSHKGIVLLRKVDKSLGAVMANLIKFLEDDKGKSVKDKIISALGVADDGDTVEEALSNVTGAIKTYVDSLTEDKLPVPHDETQKDIITTTQVAPN
;
A
#
# COMPACT_ATOMS: atom_id res chain seq x y z
N MET A 1 -6.17 5.27 -13.93
CA MET A 1 -4.88 5.48 -13.23
C MET A 1 -4.26 4.12 -12.89
N ARG A 2 -2.93 4.03 -12.77
CA ARG A 2 -2.22 2.81 -12.35
C ARG A 2 -1.40 3.13 -11.10
N LEU A 3 -1.48 2.30 -10.08
CA LEU A 3 -0.89 2.52 -8.76
C LEU A 3 0.27 1.55 -8.51
N LEU A 4 1.33 2.04 -7.85
CA LEU A 4 2.40 1.24 -7.25
C LEU A 4 2.34 1.45 -5.74
N ALA A 5 1.96 0.41 -5.01
CA ALA A 5 1.98 0.42 -3.56
C ALA A 5 3.38 0.12 -3.04
N ASP A 6 3.85 0.99 -2.15
CA ASP A 6 5.11 0.87 -1.43
C ASP A 6 5.07 -0.26 -0.38
N GLU A 7 6.22 -0.59 0.23
CA GLU A 7 6.35 -1.72 1.17
C GLU A 7 5.51 -1.54 2.44
N ASN A 8 5.37 -0.30 2.89
CA ASN A 8 4.60 0.07 4.08
C ASN A 8 3.08 0.15 3.84
N VAL A 9 2.60 -0.12 2.63
CA VAL A 9 1.17 -0.11 2.34
C VAL A 9 0.58 -1.47 2.67
N TYR A 10 -0.39 -1.49 3.59
CA TYR A 10 -1.08 -2.72 3.98
C TYR A 10 -1.65 -3.47 2.77
N PHE A 11 -1.40 -4.78 2.72
CA PHE A 11 -1.85 -5.64 1.64
C PHE A 11 -3.36 -5.53 1.37
N VAL A 12 -4.19 -5.42 2.42
CA VAL A 12 -5.65 -5.23 2.33
C VAL A 12 -6.04 -4.04 1.45
N ILE A 13 -5.29 -2.93 1.50
CA ILE A 13 -5.56 -1.75 0.68
C ILE A 13 -5.39 -2.12 -0.79
N THR A 14 -4.27 -2.75 -1.13
CA THR A 14 -4.01 -3.16 -2.52
C THR A 14 -4.99 -4.23 -3.02
N ASN A 15 -5.38 -5.17 -2.17
CA ASN A 15 -6.30 -6.24 -2.53
C ASN A 15 -7.71 -5.68 -2.79
N ARG A 16 -8.21 -4.81 -1.91
CA ARG A 16 -9.53 -4.18 -2.07
C ARG A 16 -9.58 -3.26 -3.28
N LEU A 17 -8.53 -2.46 -3.52
CA LEU A 17 -8.44 -1.65 -4.75
C LEU A 17 -8.47 -2.53 -6.00
N SER A 18 -7.74 -3.64 -6.01
CA SER A 18 -7.75 -4.59 -7.13
C SER A 18 -9.14 -5.23 -7.32
N GLY A 19 -9.81 -5.62 -6.23
CA GLY A 19 -11.16 -6.20 -6.25
C GLY A 19 -12.21 -5.24 -6.82
N LEU A 20 -12.02 -3.92 -6.61
CA LEU A 20 -12.84 -2.86 -7.19
C LEU A 20 -12.46 -2.51 -8.65
N GLY A 21 -11.52 -3.23 -9.26
CA GLY A 21 -11.12 -3.04 -10.65
C GLY A 21 -10.10 -1.93 -10.89
N PHE A 22 -9.48 -1.38 -9.85
CA PHE A 22 -8.37 -0.44 -10.02
C PHE A 22 -7.09 -1.19 -10.43
N SER A 23 -6.30 -0.59 -11.32
CA SER A 23 -4.99 -1.14 -11.69
C SER A 23 -3.97 -0.80 -10.61
N VAL A 24 -3.66 -1.77 -9.75
CA VAL A 24 -2.69 -1.64 -8.65
C VAL A 24 -1.67 -2.77 -8.70
N THR A 25 -0.40 -2.42 -8.53
CA THR A 25 0.71 -3.35 -8.28
C THR A 25 1.42 -2.93 -6.99
N SER A 26 2.38 -3.73 -6.51
CA SER A 26 3.17 -3.41 -5.31
C SER A 26 4.66 -3.63 -5.55
N VAL A 27 5.51 -3.00 -4.74
CA VAL A 27 6.96 -3.22 -4.76
C VAL A 27 7.31 -4.71 -4.62
N TYR A 28 6.58 -5.46 -3.79
CA TYR A 28 6.69 -6.91 -3.67
C TYR A 28 6.45 -7.63 -5.01
N LYS A 29 5.35 -7.31 -5.71
CA LYS A 29 4.98 -7.96 -6.98
C LYS A 29 5.94 -7.60 -8.12
N GLU A 30 6.52 -6.41 -8.09
CA GLU A 30 7.47 -5.95 -9.11
C GLU A 30 8.93 -6.32 -8.78
N GLY A 31 9.18 -7.02 -7.67
CA GLY A 31 10.52 -7.45 -7.26
C GLY A 31 11.43 -6.30 -6.79
N LEU A 32 10.85 -5.25 -6.23
CA LEU A 32 11.53 -4.03 -5.74
C LEU A 32 11.66 -4.01 -4.21
N ILE A 33 11.69 -5.18 -3.58
CA ILE A 33 11.80 -5.30 -2.12
C ILE A 33 13.16 -4.74 -1.69
N SER A 34 13.19 -3.91 -0.65
CA SER A 34 14.40 -3.26 -0.13
C SER A 34 15.11 -2.31 -1.10
N GLU A 35 14.46 -1.93 -2.21
CA GLU A 35 14.96 -0.88 -3.09
C GLU A 35 14.80 0.49 -2.43
N SER A 36 15.70 1.42 -2.75
CA SER A 36 15.59 2.80 -2.26
C SER A 36 14.36 3.52 -2.81
N ASP A 37 13.83 4.50 -2.06
CA ASP A 37 12.74 5.37 -2.51
C ASP A 37 12.99 5.99 -3.89
N LEU A 38 14.25 6.36 -4.18
CA LEU A 38 14.64 6.89 -5.47
C LEU A 38 14.45 5.85 -6.58
N ASN A 39 14.87 4.60 -6.36
CA ASN A 39 14.70 3.53 -7.34
C ASN A 39 13.23 3.18 -7.54
N ILE A 40 12.44 3.17 -6.47
CA ILE A 40 10.97 2.99 -6.52
C ILE A 40 10.34 4.12 -7.35
N LEU A 41 10.74 5.38 -7.13
CA LEU A 41 10.25 6.53 -7.88
C LEU A 41 10.63 6.46 -9.36
N LEU A 42 11.88 6.12 -9.67
CA LEU A 42 12.35 5.97 -11.05
C LEU A 42 11.62 4.84 -11.78
N PHE A 43 11.37 3.73 -11.09
CA PHE A 43 10.55 2.64 -11.62
C PHE A 43 9.12 3.09 -11.90
N ALA A 44 8.46 3.73 -10.94
CA ALA A 44 7.10 4.24 -11.07
C ALA A 44 7.00 5.22 -12.25
N ARG A 45 7.99 6.13 -12.39
CA ARG A 45 8.10 7.06 -13.52
C ARG A 45 8.20 6.31 -14.85
N LYS A 46 9.13 5.35 -14.97
CA LYS A 46 9.34 4.56 -16.20
C LYS A 46 8.07 3.82 -16.62
N LYS A 47 7.30 3.32 -15.65
CA LYS A 47 6.06 2.56 -15.87
C LYS A 47 4.80 3.43 -15.90
N ASN A 48 4.95 4.75 -15.74
CA ASN A 48 3.86 5.71 -15.66
C ASN A 48 2.82 5.31 -14.58
N LEU A 49 3.31 5.06 -13.36
CA LEU A 49 2.55 4.67 -12.16
C LEU A 49 2.52 5.82 -11.15
N VAL A 50 1.42 5.93 -10.40
CA VAL A 50 1.30 6.80 -9.22
C VAL A 50 1.72 6.00 -7.99
N ILE A 51 2.59 6.56 -7.16
CA ILE A 51 3.07 5.90 -5.95
C ILE A 51 2.02 6.03 -4.86
N LEU A 52 1.76 4.96 -4.12
CA LEU A 52 0.96 4.94 -2.90
C LEU A 52 1.89 4.53 -1.77
N THR A 53 2.09 5.39 -0.77
CA THR A 53 3.05 5.15 0.32
C THR A 53 2.55 5.74 1.64
N GLN A 54 3.01 5.21 2.76
CA GLN A 54 2.89 5.83 4.09
C GLN A 54 4.14 6.64 4.47
N ASP A 55 5.24 6.51 3.71
CA ASP A 55 6.52 7.13 4.01
C ASP A 55 6.52 8.61 3.60
N LYS A 56 6.87 9.47 4.57
CA LYS A 56 6.99 10.90 4.36
C LYS A 56 8.25 11.26 3.60
N ASP A 57 9.26 10.40 3.51
CA ASP A 57 10.53 10.69 2.85
C ASP A 57 10.39 10.85 1.33
N PHE A 58 9.36 10.25 0.74
CA PHE A 58 8.92 10.55 -0.64
C PHE A 58 8.57 12.03 -0.87
N THR A 59 8.27 12.80 0.19
CA THR A 59 8.04 14.26 0.07
C THR A 59 9.30 15.03 -0.30
N VAL A 60 10.48 14.54 0.10
CA VAL A 60 11.76 15.13 -0.28
C VAL A 60 12.01 14.90 -1.77
N LEU A 61 11.75 13.68 -2.24
CA LEU A 61 11.96 13.30 -3.63
C LEU A 61 11.01 13.99 -4.62
N HIS A 62 9.79 14.30 -4.19
CA HIS A 62 8.80 15.04 -4.97
C HIS A 62 9.36 16.34 -5.58
N ASN A 63 10.14 17.10 -4.80
CA ASN A 63 10.70 18.38 -5.25
C ASN A 63 11.91 18.21 -6.18
N ALA A 64 12.58 17.05 -6.13
CA ALA A 64 13.80 16.78 -6.88
C ALA A 64 13.53 16.08 -8.23
N TYR A 65 12.42 15.33 -8.35
CA TYR A 65 12.16 14.50 -9.51
C TYR A 65 10.71 14.59 -9.99
N SER A 66 10.51 14.67 -11.31
CA SER A 66 9.17 14.56 -11.90
C SER A 66 8.62 13.14 -11.75
N HIS A 67 7.33 13.04 -11.45
CA HIS A 67 6.61 11.80 -11.24
C HIS A 67 5.15 11.91 -11.66
N LYS A 68 4.49 10.76 -11.85
CA LYS A 68 3.08 10.75 -12.22
C LYS A 68 2.17 11.21 -11.09
N GLY A 69 2.60 11.04 -9.84
CA GLY A 69 1.87 11.44 -8.64
C GLY A 69 2.31 10.59 -7.46
N ILE A 70 2.19 11.14 -6.26
CA ILE A 70 2.44 10.43 -4.99
C ILE A 70 1.19 10.60 -4.14
N VAL A 71 0.58 9.50 -3.73
CA VAL A 71 -0.51 9.46 -2.76
C VAL A 71 0.10 9.04 -1.44
N LEU A 72 0.19 10.01 -0.52
CA LEU A 72 0.70 9.80 0.82
C LEU A 72 -0.47 9.45 1.74
N LEU A 73 -0.48 8.22 2.25
CA LEU A 73 -1.39 7.74 3.28
C LEU A 73 -0.83 8.16 4.64
N ARG A 74 -1.24 9.34 5.15
CA ARG A 74 -0.75 9.80 6.44
C ARG A 74 -1.43 9.07 7.58
N LYS A 75 -0.70 8.49 8.53
CA LYS A 75 -1.26 8.06 9.82
C LYS A 75 -2.10 9.19 10.43
N VAL A 76 -3.37 8.91 10.63
CA VAL A 76 -4.33 9.73 11.37
C VAL A 76 -5.22 8.76 12.13
N ASP A 77 -5.81 9.19 13.24
CA ASP A 77 -6.72 8.40 14.09
C ASP A 77 -8.04 8.08 13.35
N LYS A 78 -7.93 7.28 12.30
CA LYS A 78 -8.95 6.94 11.33
C LYS A 78 -8.87 5.44 11.10
N SER A 79 -10.01 4.77 11.20
CA SER A 79 -10.07 3.34 10.89
C SER A 79 -9.66 3.09 9.43
N LEU A 80 -9.11 1.90 9.16
CA LEU A 80 -8.83 1.44 7.81
C LEU A 80 -10.05 1.57 6.87
N GLY A 81 -11.27 1.42 7.39
CA GLY A 81 -12.49 1.56 6.59
C GLY A 81 -12.68 2.99 6.10
N ALA A 82 -12.42 3.98 6.98
CA ALA A 82 -12.47 5.40 6.61
C ALA A 82 -11.36 5.76 5.61
N VAL A 83 -10.17 5.19 5.76
CA VAL A 83 -9.06 5.36 4.81
C VAL A 83 -9.44 4.82 3.43
N MET A 84 -9.95 3.59 3.39
CA MET A 84 -10.40 2.95 2.15
C MET A 84 -11.50 3.75 1.47
N ALA A 85 -12.53 4.19 2.20
CA ALA A 85 -13.61 4.98 1.63
C ALA A 85 -13.12 6.30 1.03
N ASN A 86 -12.20 6.99 1.70
CA ASN A 86 -11.63 8.24 1.21
C ASN A 86 -10.70 8.01 0.01
N LEU A 87 -9.90 6.94 0.04
CA LEU A 87 -9.01 6.57 -1.07
C LEU A 87 -9.83 6.20 -2.30
N ILE A 88 -10.87 5.38 -2.16
CA ILE A 88 -11.78 5.02 -3.26
C ILE A 88 -12.43 6.27 -3.83
N LYS A 89 -13.04 7.10 -2.98
CA LYS A 89 -13.65 8.37 -3.40
C LYS A 89 -12.67 9.24 -4.17
N PHE A 90 -11.43 9.38 -3.67
CA PHE A 90 -10.38 10.11 -4.36
C PHE A 90 -10.07 9.51 -5.73
N LEU A 91 -9.86 8.19 -5.82
CA LEU A 91 -9.52 7.52 -7.08
C LEU A 91 -10.67 7.55 -8.10
N GLU A 92 -11.92 7.61 -7.65
CA GLU A 92 -13.12 7.78 -8.49
C GLU A 92 -13.28 9.21 -9.00
N ASP A 93 -13.16 10.20 -8.10
CA ASP A 93 -13.20 11.63 -8.42
C ASP A 93 -12.06 12.04 -9.37
N ASP A 94 -10.93 11.33 -9.30
CA ASP A 94 -9.70 11.60 -10.04
C ASP A 94 -9.62 10.86 -11.39
N LYS A 95 -10.67 10.13 -11.82
CA LYS A 95 -10.74 9.51 -13.17
C LYS A 95 -10.59 10.52 -14.35
N GLY A 96 -10.33 11.81 -14.08
CA GLY A 96 -9.90 12.81 -15.05
C GLY A 96 -9.11 14.03 -14.52
N LYS A 97 -8.58 14.03 -13.28
CA LYS A 97 -7.77 15.15 -12.74
C LYS A 97 -6.28 14.80 -12.76
N SER A 98 -5.42 15.79 -13.05
CA SER A 98 -3.98 15.57 -13.18
C SER A 98 -3.29 15.59 -11.82
N VAL A 99 -2.85 14.40 -11.38
CA VAL A 99 -2.01 14.15 -10.19
C VAL A 99 -0.51 14.24 -10.48
N LYS A 100 -0.15 14.63 -11.71
CA LYS A 100 1.24 14.78 -12.15
C LYS A 100 1.97 15.78 -11.27
N ASP A 101 3.16 15.38 -10.81
CA ASP A 101 4.05 16.19 -9.97
C ASP A 101 3.31 16.79 -8.75
N LYS A 102 2.42 16.02 -8.12
CA LYS A 102 1.73 16.40 -6.89
C LYS A 102 1.82 15.30 -5.84
N ILE A 103 1.88 15.72 -4.58
CA ILE A 103 1.60 14.89 -3.43
C ILE A 103 0.15 15.11 -3.01
N ILE A 104 -0.57 14.01 -2.85
CA ILE A 104 -1.95 14.03 -2.36
C ILE A 104 -1.95 13.30 -1.04
N SER A 105 -2.22 14.03 0.03
CA SER A 105 -2.41 13.41 1.35
C SER A 105 -3.81 12.79 1.40
N ALA A 106 -3.87 11.47 1.33
CA ALA A 106 -5.05 10.72 1.73
C ALA A 106 -4.93 10.38 3.23
N LEU A 107 -6.07 10.40 3.93
CA LEU A 107 -6.12 9.96 5.33
C LEU A 107 -5.68 8.49 5.38
N GLY A 108 -4.71 8.15 6.21
CA GLY A 108 -4.10 6.82 6.39
C GLY A 108 -4.41 6.22 7.76
N VAL A 109 -3.94 4.99 8.00
CA VAL A 109 -4.31 4.15 9.15
C VAL A 109 -3.22 4.22 10.21
N ALA A 110 -3.55 4.65 11.42
CA ALA A 110 -2.71 4.39 12.59
C ALA A 110 -2.90 2.94 13.06
N ASP A 111 -1.81 2.22 13.24
CA ASP A 111 -1.73 0.90 13.91
C ASP A 111 -0.90 0.98 15.21
N ASP A 112 -0.35 2.15 15.52
CA ASP A 112 0.32 2.54 16.76
C ASP A 112 -0.54 3.49 17.57
N GLY A 113 -0.07 3.89 18.76
CA GLY A 113 -0.70 4.91 19.58
C GLY A 113 0.29 5.44 20.61
N ASP A 114 0.10 6.68 21.07
CA ASP A 114 0.92 7.28 22.12
C ASP A 114 0.66 6.61 23.48
N THR A 115 -0.46 5.87 23.60
CA THR A 115 -0.83 5.06 24.75
C THR A 115 -1.11 3.61 24.36
N VAL A 116 -1.03 2.69 25.33
CA VAL A 116 -1.35 1.26 25.13
C VAL A 116 -2.81 1.10 24.70
N GLU A 117 -3.70 1.89 25.28
CA GLU A 117 -5.14 1.89 24.97
C GLU A 117 -5.39 2.32 23.52
N GLU A 118 -4.68 3.34 23.07
CA GLU A 118 -4.77 3.84 21.70
C GLU A 118 -4.20 2.81 20.71
N ALA A 119 -3.01 2.25 20.99
CA ALA A 119 -2.43 1.19 20.17
C ALA A 119 -3.36 -0.03 20.06
N LEU A 120 -3.95 -0.48 21.17
CA LEU A 120 -4.92 -1.57 21.18
C LEU A 120 -6.18 -1.26 20.37
N SER A 121 -6.71 -0.05 20.51
CA SER A 121 -7.88 0.43 19.77
C SER A 121 -7.60 0.46 18.26
N ASN A 122 -6.43 0.95 17.88
CA ASN A 122 -5.99 1.09 16.50
C ASN A 122 -5.74 -0.27 15.84
N VAL A 123 -5.01 -1.18 16.51
CA VAL A 123 -4.82 -2.57 16.04
C VAL A 123 -6.15 -3.29 15.91
N THR A 124 -7.03 -3.20 16.92
CA THR A 124 -8.35 -3.86 16.89
C THR A 124 -9.21 -3.31 15.76
N GLY A 125 -9.19 -1.99 15.53
CA GLY A 125 -9.90 -1.33 14.44
C GLY A 125 -9.38 -1.75 13.06
N ALA A 126 -8.06 -1.91 12.90
CA ALA A 126 -7.43 -2.41 11.68
C ALA A 126 -7.84 -3.85 11.39
N ILE A 127 -7.75 -4.75 12.38
CA ILE A 127 -8.18 -6.16 12.27
C ILE A 127 -9.67 -6.23 11.92
N LYS A 128 -10.52 -5.50 12.64
CA LYS A 128 -11.96 -5.47 12.38
C LYS A 128 -12.26 -5.04 10.96
N THR A 129 -11.64 -3.95 10.50
CA THR A 129 -11.84 -3.48 9.12
C THR A 129 -11.39 -4.52 8.10
N TYR A 130 -10.26 -5.19 8.35
CA TYR A 130 -9.78 -6.26 7.47
C TYR A 130 -10.82 -7.37 7.33
N VAL A 131 -11.35 -7.86 8.46
CA VAL A 131 -12.40 -8.88 8.48
C VAL A 131 -13.69 -8.40 7.81
N ASP A 132 -14.11 -7.18 8.08
CA ASP A 132 -15.29 -6.57 7.46
C ASP A 132 -15.12 -6.50 5.93
N SER A 133 -13.94 -6.12 5.45
CA SER A 133 -13.65 -6.05 4.01
C SER A 133 -13.68 -7.41 3.31
N LEU A 134 -13.12 -8.45 3.95
CA LEU A 134 -13.19 -9.82 3.42
C LEU A 134 -14.64 -10.32 3.34
N THR A 135 -15.45 -9.95 4.33
CA THR A 135 -16.87 -10.31 4.40
C THR A 135 -17.69 -9.60 3.32
N GLU A 136 -17.51 -8.28 3.18
CA GLU A 136 -18.19 -7.46 2.16
C GLU A 136 -17.86 -7.93 0.74
N ASP A 137 -16.58 -8.17 0.46
CA ASP A 137 -16.08 -8.54 -0.86
C ASP A 137 -16.24 -10.05 -1.15
N LYS A 138 -16.81 -10.82 -0.21
CA LYS A 138 -16.97 -12.29 -0.26
C LYS A 138 -15.67 -13.02 -0.59
N LEU A 139 -14.55 -12.51 -0.10
CA LEU A 139 -13.23 -13.08 -0.32
C LEU A 139 -12.96 -14.18 0.71
N PRO A 140 -12.25 -15.25 0.34
CA PRO A 140 -11.84 -16.27 1.29
C PRO A 140 -10.86 -15.67 2.30
N VAL A 141 -10.81 -16.26 3.50
CA VAL A 141 -9.80 -15.92 4.50
C VAL A 141 -8.41 -16.15 3.89
N PRO A 142 -7.54 -15.13 3.86
CA PRO A 142 -6.19 -15.30 3.36
C PRO A 142 -5.43 -16.31 4.20
N HIS A 143 -4.78 -17.25 3.53
CA HIS A 143 -3.96 -18.29 4.14
C HIS A 143 -2.57 -18.22 3.54
N ASP A 144 -1.56 -18.49 4.35
CA ASP A 144 -0.18 -18.56 3.89
C ASP A 144 0.00 -19.77 2.98
N GLU A 145 0.44 -19.54 1.74
CA GLU A 145 0.90 -20.58 0.84
C GLU A 145 2.35 -20.97 1.21
N THR A 146 2.50 -21.71 2.32
CA THR A 146 3.80 -22.23 2.83
C THR A 146 4.68 -22.93 1.78
N GLN A 147 4.13 -23.36 0.64
CA GLN A 147 4.89 -23.97 -0.44
C GLN A 147 5.76 -22.98 -1.25
N LYS A 148 5.53 -21.65 -1.15
CA LYS A 148 6.33 -20.63 -1.85
C LYS A 148 7.54 -20.13 -1.05
N ASP A 149 7.59 -20.43 0.25
CA ASP A 149 8.65 -19.95 1.15
C ASP A 149 9.82 -20.93 1.31
N ILE A 150 9.70 -22.17 0.82
CA ILE A 150 10.81 -23.14 0.82
C ILE A 150 11.70 -22.87 -0.41
N ILE A 151 12.56 -21.86 -0.32
CA ILE A 151 13.69 -21.67 -1.23
C ILE A 151 14.95 -22.20 -0.55
N THR A 152 15.20 -23.49 -0.73
CA THR A 152 16.53 -24.16 -0.84
C THR A 152 16.50 -25.54 -0.20
N THR A 153 16.72 -26.57 -1.01
CA THR A 153 17.21 -27.86 -0.56
C THR A 153 18.70 -27.92 -0.90
N THR A 154 19.54 -27.48 0.04
CA THR A 154 20.98 -27.75 -0.02
C THR A 154 21.19 -29.25 0.12
N GLN A 155 21.51 -29.94 -0.97
CA GLN A 155 22.02 -31.31 -0.92
C GLN A 155 23.52 -31.25 -0.60
N VAL A 156 23.90 -31.63 0.61
CA VAL A 156 25.31 -31.86 0.97
C VAL A 156 25.67 -33.28 0.51
N ALA A 157 26.55 -33.39 -0.48
CA ALA A 157 27.14 -34.67 -0.86
C ALA A 157 28.14 -35.11 0.23
N PRO A 158 28.08 -36.35 0.74
CA PRO A 158 29.13 -36.89 1.58
C PRO A 158 30.36 -37.23 0.72
N ASN A 159 31.54 -36.82 1.20
CA ASN A 159 32.86 -37.16 0.62
C ASN A 159 33.17 -38.66 0.72
#